data_AF-A0A967R006-F1
#
_entry.id   AF-A0A967R006-F1
#
_cell.length_a   1.000
_cell.length_b   1.000
_cell.length_c   1.000
_cell.angle_alpha   90.00
_cell.angle_beta   90.00
_cell.angle_gamma   90.00
#
_symmetry.space_group_name_H-M   'P 1'
#
loop_
_entity.id
_entity.type
_entity.pdbx_description
1 polymer ?
#
loop_
_entity_poly.entity_id
_entity_poly.type
_entity_poly.pdbx_seq_one_letter_code
_entity_poly.pdbx_strand_id
1 'polypeptide(L)'
;VAQEYTASTFRGLALREIGPALTSGRIADFAVNPENPSEYYVAVASGGVWKTTNGGTTFRPVFDDEGSYSIGDVTLDPGNPHVVWVGTGENNA
;
A
#
# COMPACT_ATOMS: atom_id res chain seq x y z
N VAL A 1 34.45 23.55 13.45
CA VAL A 1 34.05 22.14 13.72
C VAL A 1 32.87 21.84 12.81
N ALA A 2 32.93 20.78 11.99
CA ALA A 2 31.78 20.41 11.15
C ALA A 2 30.71 19.77 12.04
N GLN A 3 29.44 20.11 11.79
CA GLN A 3 28.32 19.53 12.52
C GLN A 3 28.01 18.14 11.94
N GLU A 4 28.02 17.11 12.79
CA GLU A 4 27.60 15.76 12.39
C GLU A 4 26.07 15.65 12.40
N TYR A 5 25.52 15.08 11.32
CA TYR A 5 24.10 14.79 11.20
C TYR A 5 23.84 13.33 11.59
N THR A 6 22.81 13.09 12.41
CA THR A 6 22.40 11.76 12.87
C THR A 6 20.98 11.45 12.38
N ALA A 7 20.51 10.21 12.49
CA ALA A 7 19.11 9.87 12.21
C ALA A 7 18.12 10.74 13.02
N SER A 8 18.45 11.07 14.27
CA SER A 8 17.67 12.00 15.11
C SER A 8 17.53 13.39 14.50
N THR A 9 18.53 13.88 13.78
CA THR A 9 18.51 15.21 13.16
C THR A 9 17.39 15.33 12.12
N PHE A 10 16.98 14.22 11.51
CA PHE A 10 15.99 14.21 10.43
C PHE A 10 14.62 13.65 10.85
N ARG A 11 14.40 13.29 12.12
CA ARG A 11 13.14 12.67 12.58
C ARG A 11 11.89 13.51 12.34
N GLY A 12 12.03 14.83 12.22
CA GLY A 12 10.91 15.74 11.92
C GLY A 12 10.59 15.87 10.43
N LEU A 13 11.39 15.27 9.54
CA LEU A 13 11.12 15.27 8.11
C LEU A 13 10.15 14.14 7.78
N ALA A 14 9.02 14.49 7.18
CA ALA A 14 8.09 13.54 6.61
C ALA A 14 8.24 13.53 5.08
N LEU A 15 8.30 12.34 4.50
CA LEU A 15 8.11 12.19 3.07
C LEU A 15 6.66 12.57 2.75
N ARG A 16 6.47 13.32 1.67
CA ARG A 16 5.15 13.59 1.12
C ARG A 16 5.16 13.30 -0.37
N GLU A 17 4.06 12.75 -0.84
CA GLU A 17 3.76 12.70 -2.26
C GLU A 17 3.78 14.11 -2.85
N ILE A 18 4.45 14.25 -3.99
CA ILE A 18 4.53 15.51 -4.76
C ILE A 18 3.73 15.40 -6.06
N GLY A 19 3.09 14.25 -6.31
CA GLY A 19 2.35 13.94 -7.52
C GLY A 19 3.10 12.96 -8.42
N PRO A 20 2.46 12.48 -9.50
CA PRO A 20 1.30 13.04 -10.19
C PRO A 20 -0.04 12.91 -9.45
N ALA A 21 -1.00 13.78 -9.77
CA ALA A 21 -2.35 13.76 -9.17
C ALA A 21 -3.11 12.44 -9.43
N LEU A 22 -2.69 11.68 -10.45
CA LEU A 22 -3.09 10.31 -10.74
C LEU A 22 -1.84 9.44 -10.72
N THR A 23 -1.66 8.65 -9.68
CA THR A 23 -0.61 7.63 -9.61
C THR A 23 -0.97 6.49 -10.56
N SER A 24 -0.09 6.25 -11.54
CA SER A 24 -0.17 5.10 -12.45
C SER A 24 0.59 3.91 -11.85
N GLY A 25 0.27 2.70 -12.27
CA GLY A 25 0.92 1.49 -11.82
C GLY A 25 0.16 0.27 -12.33
N ARG A 26 0.82 -0.88 -12.39
CA ARG A 26 0.14 -2.12 -12.73
C ARG A 26 -0.50 -2.70 -11.48
N ILE A 27 -1.82 -2.77 -11.50
CA ILE A 27 -2.60 -3.45 -10.48
C ILE A 27 -2.64 -4.93 -10.84
N ALA A 28 -2.17 -5.77 -9.92
CA ALA A 28 -2.21 -7.21 -10.09
C ALA A 28 -3.57 -7.77 -9.66
N ASP A 29 -4.11 -7.26 -8.55
CA ASP A 29 -5.33 -7.76 -7.94
C ASP A 29 -6.00 -6.72 -7.01
N PHE A 30 -7.26 -6.95 -6.64
CA PHE A 30 -7.99 -6.16 -5.64
C PHE A 30 -8.97 -7.04 -4.83
N ALA A 31 -9.09 -6.74 -3.53
CA ALA A 31 -10.00 -7.43 -2.62
C ALA A 31 -11.02 -6.45 -2.02
N VAL A 32 -12.30 -6.68 -2.29
CA VAL A 32 -13.39 -5.79 -1.87
C VAL A 32 -14.05 -6.32 -0.61
N ASN A 33 -14.25 -5.46 0.39
CA ASN A 33 -15.01 -5.80 1.58
C ASN A 33 -16.47 -6.09 1.20
N PRO A 34 -17.00 -7.31 1.42
CA PRO A 34 -18.37 -7.67 1.04
C PRO A 34 -19.43 -6.93 1.86
N GLU A 35 -19.09 -6.46 3.06
CA GLU A 35 -20.00 -5.69 3.93
C GLU A 35 -20.00 -4.19 3.58
N ASN A 36 -18.93 -3.71 2.94
CA ASN A 36 -18.80 -2.31 2.55
C ASN A 36 -17.96 -2.17 1.26
N PRO A 37 -18.60 -2.11 0.08
CA PRO A 37 -17.89 -1.99 -1.20
C PRO A 37 -17.07 -0.70 -1.39
N SER A 38 -17.21 0.29 -0.49
CA SER A 38 -16.36 1.50 -0.50
C SER A 38 -14.99 1.25 0.13
N GLU A 39 -14.80 0.10 0.79
CA GLU A 39 -13.56 -0.35 1.39
C GLU A 39 -12.98 -1.52 0.59
N TYR A 40 -11.77 -1.35 0.07
CA TYR A 40 -11.07 -2.40 -0.64
C TYR A 40 -9.56 -2.20 -0.60
N TYR A 41 -8.85 -3.29 -0.85
CA TYR A 41 -7.40 -3.36 -0.92
C TYR A 41 -6.97 -3.59 -2.36
N VAL A 42 -5.79 -3.08 -2.70
CA VAL A 42 -5.22 -3.13 -4.05
C VAL A 42 -3.80 -3.68 -3.95
N ALA A 43 -3.54 -4.77 -4.66
CA ALA A 43 -2.20 -5.34 -4.83
C ALA A 43 -1.54 -4.69 -6.05
N VAL A 44 -0.41 -4.02 -5.81
CA VAL A 44 0.36 -3.36 -6.87
C VAL A 44 1.57 -4.24 -7.22
N ALA A 45 1.74 -4.54 -8.51
CA ALA A 45 2.83 -5.39 -8.99
C ALA A 45 4.21 -4.90 -8.53
N SER A 46 4.34 -3.58 -8.41
CA SER A 46 5.52 -2.86 -7.92
C SER A 46 5.06 -1.64 -7.14
N GLY A 47 4.80 -1.79 -5.84
CA GLY A 47 4.28 -0.68 -5.02
C GLY A 47 3.54 -1.09 -3.75
N GLY A 48 3.66 -2.32 -3.27
CA GLY A 48 3.02 -2.77 -2.03
C GLY A 48 1.50 -2.90 -2.11
N VAL A 49 0.85 -2.80 -0.94
CA VAL A 49 -0.62 -2.89 -0.79
C VAL A 49 -1.18 -1.54 -0.40
N TRP A 50 -2.27 -1.15 -1.06
CA TRP A 50 -2.99 0.09 -0.82
C TRP A 50 -4.41 -0.19 -0.39
N LYS A 51 -4.94 0.64 0.52
CA LYS A 51 -6.32 0.56 1.01
C LYS A 51 -7.07 1.84 0.70
N THR A 52 -8.33 1.71 0.30
CA THR A 52 -9.30 2.82 0.34
C THR A 52 -10.44 2.49 1.30
N THR A 53 -11.11 3.53 1.78
CA THR A 53 -12.36 3.44 2.57
C THR A 53 -13.42 4.42 2.04
N ASN A 54 -13.17 5.03 0.87
CA ASN A 54 -14.03 6.04 0.27
C ASN A 54 -14.20 5.81 -1.24
N GLY A 55 -14.31 4.55 -1.63
CA GLY A 55 -14.63 4.15 -3.00
C GLY A 55 -13.52 4.47 -4.00
N GLY A 56 -12.27 4.58 -3.57
CA GLY A 56 -11.13 4.86 -4.44
C GLY A 56 -10.87 6.35 -4.68
N THR A 57 -11.55 7.25 -3.96
CA THR A 57 -11.25 8.69 -4.03
C THR A 57 -9.85 8.97 -3.49
N THR A 58 -9.44 8.28 -2.43
CA THR A 58 -8.07 8.31 -1.90
C THR A 58 -7.62 6.92 -1.47
N PHE A 59 -6.32 6.68 -1.56
CA PHE A 59 -5.68 5.46 -1.08
C PHE A 59 -4.62 5.77 -0.03
N ARG A 60 -4.42 4.84 0.91
CA ARG A 60 -3.34 4.86 1.88
C ARG A 60 -2.48 3.61 1.70
N PRO A 61 -1.15 3.71 1.70
CA PRO A 61 -0.30 2.53 1.75
C PRO A 61 -0.48 1.84 3.11
N VAL A 62 -0.53 0.51 3.11
CA VAL A 62 -0.69 -0.31 4.34
C VAL A 62 0.37 -1.40 4.45
N PHE A 63 1.42 -1.33 3.60
CA PHE A 63 2.47 -2.34 3.48
C PHE A 63 3.88 -1.74 3.48
N ASP A 64 4.03 -0.47 3.84
CA ASP A 64 5.31 0.26 3.78
C ASP A 64 6.35 -0.25 4.79
N ASP A 65 5.89 -0.87 5.88
CA ASP A 65 6.76 -1.43 6.93
C ASP A 65 7.13 -2.90 6.67
N GLU A 66 6.67 -3.47 5.55
CA GLU A 66 6.84 -4.88 5.21
C GLU A 66 7.95 -5.12 4.18
N GLY A 67 8.46 -6.36 4.12
CA GLY A 67 9.69 -6.66 3.37
C GLY A 67 9.55 -6.77 1.85
N SER A 68 8.33 -6.97 1.31
CA SER A 68 8.12 -7.19 -0.12
C SER A 68 7.56 -5.95 -0.82
N TYR A 69 8.22 -5.53 -1.89
CA TYR A 69 7.77 -4.43 -2.74
C TYR A 69 6.74 -4.87 -3.80
N SER A 70 6.88 -6.10 -4.30
CA SER A 70 6.03 -6.64 -5.36
C SER A 70 4.92 -7.51 -4.78
N ILE A 71 3.68 -7.20 -5.15
CA ILE A 71 2.49 -7.91 -4.67
C ILE A 71 1.69 -8.41 -5.87
N GLY A 72 1.43 -9.71 -5.90
CA GLY A 72 0.72 -10.38 -6.97
C GLY A 72 -0.73 -10.72 -6.64
N ASP A 73 -1.09 -10.76 -5.36
CA ASP A 73 -2.40 -11.22 -4.89
C ASP A 73 -2.78 -10.56 -3.55
N VAL A 74 -4.05 -10.25 -3.37
CA VAL A 74 -4.60 -9.82 -2.09
C VAL A 74 -6.00 -10.42 -1.90
N THR A 75 -6.28 -10.98 -0.73
CA THR A 75 -7.62 -11.51 -0.45
C THR A 75 -8.04 -11.25 1.00
N LEU A 76 -9.35 -11.28 1.23
CA LEU A 76 -9.93 -11.14 2.57
C LEU A 76 -10.28 -12.51 3.12
N ASP A 77 -10.14 -12.68 4.44
CA ASP A 77 -10.69 -13.85 5.11
C ASP A 77 -12.23 -13.89 4.92
N PRO A 78 -12.81 -14.99 4.39
CA PRO A 78 -14.24 -15.09 4.14
C PRO A 78 -15.11 -14.98 5.40
N GLY A 79 -14.57 -15.31 6.58
CA GLY A 79 -15.24 -15.23 7.88
C GLY A 79 -14.92 -13.94 8.66
N ASN A 80 -13.94 -13.15 8.23
CA ASN A 80 -13.60 -11.89 8.86
C ASN A 80 -12.93 -10.90 7.87
N PRO A 81 -13.67 -9.95 7.28
CA PRO A 81 -13.12 -9.02 6.30
C PRO A 81 -12.06 -8.04 6.87
N HIS A 82 -11.79 -8.07 8.17
CA HIS A 82 -10.69 -7.34 8.79
C HIS A 82 -9.35 -8.07 8.74
N VAL A 83 -9.34 -9.35 8.35
CA VAL A 83 -8.10 -10.12 8.12
C VAL A 83 -7.81 -10.13 6.62
N VAL A 84 -6.61 -9.69 6.26
CA VAL A 84 -6.14 -9.57 4.87
C VAL A 84 -4.95 -10.50 4.67
N TRP A 85 -5.01 -11.30 3.62
CA TRP A 85 -3.92 -12.15 3.16
C TRP A 85 -3.23 -11.51 1.96
N VAL A 86 -1.91 -11.50 1.96
CA VAL A 86 -1.09 -10.83 0.93
C VAL A 86 -0.13 -11.83 0.31
N GLY A 87 -0.25 -12.03 -1.01
CA GLY A 87 0.67 -12.84 -1.81
C GLY A 87 1.84 -12.00 -2.33
N THR A 88 3.03 -12.22 -1.76
CA THR A 88 4.26 -11.52 -2.18
C THR A 88 4.84 -12.09 -3.47
N GLY A 89 5.52 -11.25 -4.24
CA GLY A 89 6.08 -11.59 -5.55
C GLY A 89 5.07 -11.31 -6.66
N GLU A 90 5.55 -11.18 -7.89
CA GLU A 90 4.69 -10.98 -9.04
C GLU A 90 5.34 -11.62 -10.28
N ASN A 91 4.54 -12.33 -11.09
CA ASN A 91 5.02 -13.26 -12.11
C ASN A 91 5.57 -12.57 -13.38
N ASN A 92 5.31 -11.28 -13.56
CA ASN A 92 5.71 -10.49 -14.73
C ASN A 92 6.51 -9.24 -14.32
N ALA A 93 7.25 -9.30 -13.21
CA ALA A 93 7.99 -8.17 -12.65
C ALA A 93 9.30 -7.90 -13.40
#